data_AF-A0A4Q3A8B2-F1
#
_entry.id   AF-A0A4Q3A8B2-F1
#
_cell.length_a   1.000
_cell.length_b   1.000
_cell.length_c   1.000
_cell.angle_alpha   90.00
_cell.angle_beta   90.00
_cell.angle_gamma   90.00
#
_symmetry.space_group_name_H-M   'P 1'
#
loop_
_entity.id
_entity.type
_entity.pdbx_description
1 polymer ?
#
loop_
_entity_poly.entity_id
_entity_poly.type
_entity_poly.pdbx_seq_one_letter_code
_entity_poly.pdbx_strand_id
1 'polypeptide(L)' 'MPPVRGKLTHGAALAPLVWFKSGGAAEWLFEPADAKDLADFLYALDPAVPVMGLGLGSNMIVRDGGV' A
#
# COMPACT_ATOMS: atom_id res chain seq x y z
N MET A 1 11.98 6.06 1.38
CA MET A 1 10.68 6.10 2.06
C MET A 1 10.87 6.57 3.49
N PRO A 2 9.92 7.35 4.06
CA PRO A 2 9.97 7.78 5.45
C PRO A 2 10.07 6.59 6.43
N PRO A 3 10.68 6.78 7.62
CA PRO A 3 10.68 5.76 8.66
C PRO A 3 9.26 5.54 9.19
N VAL A 4 8.93 4.29 9.53
CA VAL A 4 7.60 3.89 10.02
C VAL A 4 7.73 3.03 11.27
N ARG A 5 6.69 3.00 12.10
CA ARG A 5 6.57 2.00 13.18
C ARG A 5 5.89 0.72 12.70
N GLY A 6 4.96 0.85 11.77
CA GLY A 6 4.31 -0.25 11.07
C GLY A 6 5.26 -0.95 10.10
N LYS A 7 4.69 -1.60 9.09
CA LYS A 7 5.47 -2.40 8.14
C LYS A 7 5.45 -1.76 6.76
N LEU A 8 6.64 -1.57 6.20
CA LEU A 8 6.83 -1.11 4.83
C LEU A 8 7.43 -2.25 4.01
N THR A 9 6.71 -2.70 2.98
CA THR A 9 7.12 -3.84 2.14
C THR A 9 7.30 -3.38 0.70
N HIS A 10 8.52 -3.48 0.17
CA HIS A 10 8.80 -3.22 -1.24
C HIS A 10 8.35 -4.40 -2.12
N GLY A 11 7.77 -4.12 -3.29
CA GLY A 11 7.38 -5.16 -4.25
C GLY A 11 6.32 -6.13 -3.70
N ALA A 12 5.42 -5.63 -2.86
CA ALA A 12 4.43 -6.45 -2.18
C ALA A 12 3.38 -6.98 -3.17
N ALA A 13 3.27 -8.31 -3.30
CA ALA A 13 2.22 -8.91 -4.12
C ALA A 13 0.83 -8.53 -3.60
N LEU A 14 0.00 -7.94 -4.45
CA LEU A 14 -1.36 -7.53 -4.07
C LEU A 14 -2.41 -8.61 -4.29
N ALA A 15 -2.16 -9.58 -5.18
CA ALA A 15 -3.08 -10.69 -5.42
C ALA A 15 -3.56 -11.39 -4.11
N PRO A 16 -2.72 -11.66 -3.10
CA PRO A 16 -3.18 -12.25 -1.84
C PRO A 16 -4.11 -11.36 -1.00
N LEU A 17 -4.12 -10.04 -1.24
CA LEU A 17 -4.83 -9.03 -0.44
C LEU A 17 -6.17 -8.61 -1.06
N VAL A 18 -6.49 -9.08 -2.26
CA VAL A 18 -7.72 -8.74 -2.98
C VAL A 18 -8.61 -9.96 -3.18
N TRP A 19 -9.93 -9.76 -3.15
CA TRP A 19 -10.91 -10.86 -3.24
C TRP A 19 -10.77 -11.69 -4.51
N PHE A 20 -10.45 -11.02 -5.62
CA PHE A 20 -10.36 -11.63 -6.94
C PHE A 20 -9.03 -12.40 -7.15
N LYS A 21 -8.13 -12.35 -6.16
CA LYS A 21 -6.85 -13.06 -6.12
C LYS A 21 -5.98 -12.86 -7.37
N SER A 22 -6.01 -11.66 -7.94
CA SER A 22 -5.28 -11.31 -9.16
C SER A 22 -4.57 -9.96 -9.03
N GLY A 23 -3.65 -9.69 -9.96
CA GLY A 23 -2.94 -8.43 -10.08
C GLY A 23 -1.48 -8.48 -9.62
N GLY A 24 -0.73 -7.48 -10.06
CA GLY A 24 0.71 -7.34 -9.82
C GLY A 24 1.07 -6.89 -8.41
N ALA A 25 2.33 -6.50 -8.24
CA ALA A 25 2.84 -5.99 -6.98
C ALA A 25 2.61 -4.48 -6.84
N ALA A 26 2.48 -4.00 -5.61
CA ALA A 26 2.71 -2.59 -5.31
C ALA A 26 4.21 -2.32 -5.29
N GLU A 27 4.64 -1.15 -5.75
CA GLU A 27 6.03 -0.71 -5.50
C GLU A 27 6.32 -0.69 -4.00
N TRP A 28 5.37 -0.16 -3.22
CA TRP A 28 5.39 -0.18 -1.76
C TRP A 28 4.00 -0.46 -1.18
N LEU A 29 3.94 -1.39 -0.23
CA LEU A 29 2.78 -1.56 0.64
C LEU A 29 3.14 -1.08 2.04
N PHE A 30 2.37 -0.11 2.53
CA PHE A 30 2.46 0.35 3.90
C PHE A 30 1.29 -0.17 4.73
N GLU A 31 1.62 -0.91 5.78
CA GLU A 31 0.70 -1.40 6.81
C GLU A 31 0.97 -0.60 8.10
N PRO A 32 0.28 0.54 8.32
CA PRO A 32 0.56 1.41 9.47
C PRO A 32 0.23 0.73 10.79
N ALA A 33 1.01 1.02 11.83
CA ALA A 33 0.74 0.50 13.18
C ALA A 33 -0.57 1.06 13.77
N ASP A 34 -0.89 2.32 13.44
CA ASP A 34 -2.09 3.03 13.87
C ASP A 34 -2.30 4.29 13.00
N ALA A 35 -3.36 5.05 13.31
CA ALA A 35 -3.69 6.28 12.57
C ALA A 35 -2.61 7.37 12.65
N LYS A 36 -1.86 7.45 13.76
CA LYS A 36 -0.78 8.43 13.90
C LYS A 36 0.39 8.06 13.00
N ASP A 37 0.74 6.77 12.93
CA ASP A 37 1.77 6.25 12.01
C ASP A 37 1.44 6.58 10.55
N LEU A 38 0.17 6.40 10.16
CA LEU A 38 -0.31 6.76 8.83
C LEU A 38 -0.19 8.27 8.57
N ALA A 39 -0.66 9.10 9.50
CA ALA A 39 -0.61 10.55 9.33
C ALA A 39 0.83 11.09 9.25
N ASP A 40 1.71 10.61 10.14
CA ASP A 40 3.12 11.01 10.16
C ASP A 40 3.83 10.57 8.86
N PHE A 41 3.56 9.36 8.37
CA PHE A 41 4.12 8.86 7.11
C PHE A 41 3.67 9.72 5.92
N LEU A 42 2.36 9.98 5.79
CA LEU A 42 1.81 10.78 4.69
C LEU A 42 2.29 12.24 4.74
N TYR A 43 2.50 12.80 5.93
CA TYR A 43 3.06 14.13 6.08
C TYR A 43 4.52 14.22 5.62
N ALA A 44 5.31 13.17 5.87
CA ALA A 44 6.73 13.11 5.51
C ALA A 44 6.99 12.56 4.10
N LEU A 45 5.96 12.00 3.44
CA LEU A 45 6.08 11.43 2.10
C LEU A 45 6.29 12.54 1.06
N ASP A 46 7.17 12.29 0.09
CA ASP A 46 7.29 13.17 -1.07
C ASP A 46 5.92 13.32 -1.76
N PRO A 47 5.37 14.54 -1.90
CA PRO A 47 4.06 14.76 -2.52
C PRO A 47 3.93 14.24 -3.95
N ALA A 48 5.05 14.00 -4.65
CA ALA A 48 5.06 13.40 -5.98
C ALA A 48 4.73 11.89 -5.98
N VAL A 49 4.82 11.21 -4.84
CA VAL A 49 4.52 9.78 -4.73
C VAL A 49 3.00 9.58 -4.65
N PRO A 50 2.37 8.91 -5.64
CA PRO A 50 0.94 8.64 -5.60
C PRO A 50 0.60 7.67 -4.47
N VAL A 51 -0.54 7.90 -3.82
CA VAL A 51 -1.04 7.05 -2.73
C VAL A 51 -2.41 6.51 -3.10
N MET A 52 -2.59 5.20 -2.94
CA MET A 52 -3.87 4.51 -3.09
C MET A 52 -4.26 3.84 -1.78
N GLY A 53 -5.44 4.13 -1.27
CA GLY A 53 -5.98 3.43 -0.11
C GLY A 53 -6.42 2.01 -0.46
N LEU A 54 -5.95 1.02 0.30
CA LEU A 54 -6.37 -0.37 0.19
C LEU A 54 -7.09 -0.78 1.48
N GLY A 55 -8.41 -0.99 1.38
CA GLY A 55 -9.20 -1.64 2.43
C GLY A 55 -9.07 -3.17 2.38
N LEU A 56 -10.16 -3.89 2.64
CA LEU A 56 -10.19 -5.37 2.53
C LEU A 56 -10.12 -5.91 1.10
N GLY A 57 -9.92 -5.04 0.10
CA GLY A 57 -9.79 -5.44 -1.29
C GLY A 57 -11.02 -6.17 -1.86
N SER A 58 -12.23 -5.94 -1.33
CA SER A 58 -13.47 -6.66 -1.71
C SER A 58 -14.13 -6.18 -3.00
N ASN A 59 -13.68 -5.04 -3.54
CA ASN A 59 -14.24 -4.44 -4.76
C ASN A 59 -13.14 -3.78 -5.62
N MET A 60 -11.99 -4.44 -5.75
CA MET A 60 -10.86 -3.94 -6.52
C MET A 60 -10.32 -5.02 -7.48
N ILE A 61 -9.93 -4.59 -8.68
CA ILE A 61 -9.21 -5.40 -9.65
C ILE A 61 -7.87 -4.70 -9.91
N VAL A 62 -6.79 -5.34 -9.47
CA VAL A 62 -5.42 -4.84 -9.70
C VAL A 62 -4.92 -5.39 -11.03
N ARG A 63 -4.31 -4.53 -11.84
CA ARG A 63 -3.71 -4.94 -13.13
C ARG A 63 -2.45 -5.74 -12.88
N ASP A 64 -2.07 -6.60 -13.81
CA ASP A 64 -0.84 -7.40 -13.69
C ASP A 64 0.44 -6.54 -13.63
N GLY A 65 0.38 -5.32 -14.19
CA GLY A 65 1.46 -4.32 -14.09
C GLY A 65 1.64 -3.72 -12.69
N GLY A 66 0.79 -4.09 -11.72
CA GLY A 66 0.87 -3.59 -10.36
C GLY A 66 0.26 -2.21 -10.16
N VAL A 67 0.66 -1.57 -9.06
CA VAL A 67 0.32 -0.18 -8.68
C VAL A 67 1.53 0.56 -8.15
#